data_AF-A0A0L6WG27-F1
#
_entry.id   AF-A0A0L6WG27-F1
#
_cell.length_a   1.000
_cell.length_b   1.000
_cell.length_c   1.000
_cell.angle_alpha   90.00
_cell.angle_beta   90.00
_cell.angle_gamma   90.00
#
_symmetry.space_group_name_H-M   'P 1'
#
loop_
_entity.id
_entity.type
_entity.pdbx_description
1 polymer ?
#
loop_
_entity_poly.entity_id
_entity_poly.type
_entity_poly.pdbx_seq_one_letter_code
_entity_poly.pdbx_strand_id
1 'polypeptide(L)'
;MTGKRVGVIGTGASGVQVIQEAGPIVTHLTVFQRTPNLALPMNQSPISVATQTKMKKEKYPILFKRRLQTFAGFHYDNVPLGTRCTMSPEEREKVLERIQDPGMQRKLAPEKPPHPFGVKRISLEQSYYEVFNRPNVDLIDVNENPIIEITPKGVKMQDGAVHELDVLVLATGFDALTGSISQIDIKGMDGISIGDKWKQGLSTYLGMTVAGFPNMFFPYGPHGPTAFCNGPTCAELQGDWIVDCLTYLRQHNYTRIEATQEGSEAWVRRVGNIFSKGLFGHAKSWYRGANVPGKRVEPLNFTGGVPLYANIIQESARGGYTDFTLTSATNTQASYKL
;
A
#
# COMPACT_ATOMS: atom_id res chain seq x y z
N MET A 1 -0.75 -2.10 -27.10
CA MET A 1 -1.67 -3.25 -27.25
C MET A 1 -2.74 -3.02 -28.33
N THR A 2 -2.61 -1.98 -29.17
CA THR A 2 -3.59 -1.64 -30.20
C THR A 2 -3.86 -2.81 -31.15
N GLY A 3 -5.13 -3.11 -31.41
CA GLY A 3 -5.55 -4.17 -32.33
C GLY A 3 -5.26 -5.60 -31.85
N LYS A 4 -4.92 -5.80 -30.57
CA LYS A 4 -4.68 -7.12 -29.97
C LYS A 4 -5.88 -7.60 -29.16
N ARG A 5 -5.97 -8.92 -28.92
CA ARG A 5 -6.82 -9.52 -27.89
C ARG A 5 -6.06 -9.50 -26.56
N VAL A 6 -6.61 -8.83 -25.56
CA VAL A 6 -5.91 -8.58 -24.29
C VAL A 6 -6.70 -9.17 -23.14
N GLY A 7 -6.02 -9.91 -22.27
CA GLY A 7 -6.56 -10.34 -20.98
C GLY A 7 -5.94 -9.56 -19.85
N VAL A 8 -6.73 -9.16 -18.84
CA VAL A 8 -6.23 -8.52 -17.62
C VAL A 8 -6.67 -9.33 -16.41
N ILE A 9 -5.71 -9.90 -15.68
CA ILE A 9 -5.99 -10.61 -14.42
C ILE A 9 -5.79 -9.65 -13.25
N GLY A 10 -6.88 -9.35 -12.55
CA GLY A 10 -6.89 -8.50 -11.37
C GLY A 10 -7.41 -7.10 -11.63
N THR A 11 -8.20 -6.62 -10.67
CA THR A 11 -8.93 -5.34 -10.69
C THR A 11 -8.51 -4.43 -9.54
N GLY A 12 -7.26 -4.57 -9.06
CA GLY A 12 -6.64 -3.57 -8.19
C GLY A 12 -6.35 -2.27 -8.94
N ALA A 13 -5.64 -1.31 -8.31
CA ALA A 13 -5.34 -0.02 -8.94
C ALA A 13 -4.65 -0.15 -10.30
N SER A 14 -3.66 -1.05 -10.43
CA SER A 14 -3.00 -1.33 -11.70
C SER A 14 -3.97 -1.86 -12.75
N GLY A 15 -4.86 -2.77 -12.36
CA GLY A 15 -5.87 -3.34 -13.25
C GLY A 15 -6.85 -2.28 -13.74
N VAL A 16 -7.43 -1.50 -12.81
CA VAL A 16 -8.34 -0.40 -13.12
C VAL A 16 -7.74 0.54 -14.16
N GLN A 17 -6.49 0.99 -13.95
CA GLN A 17 -5.79 1.89 -14.86
C GLN A 17 -5.51 1.24 -16.23
N VAL A 18 -5.04 -0.01 -16.27
CA VAL A 18 -4.80 -0.69 -17.54
C VAL A 18 -6.09 -0.92 -18.31
N ILE A 19 -7.17 -1.33 -17.64
CA ILE A 19 -8.47 -1.64 -18.25
C ILE A 19 -9.04 -0.39 -18.93
N GLN A 20 -9.04 0.76 -18.25
CA GLN A 20 -9.60 1.98 -18.82
C GLN A 20 -8.84 2.50 -20.05
N GLU A 21 -7.52 2.30 -20.10
CA GLU A 21 -6.69 2.71 -21.25
C GLU A 21 -6.71 1.67 -22.38
N ALA A 22 -6.80 0.39 -22.05
CA ALA A 22 -6.78 -0.70 -23.03
C ALA A 22 -8.12 -0.83 -23.76
N GLY A 23 -9.25 -0.77 -23.05
CA GLY A 23 -10.59 -1.00 -23.60
C GLY A 23 -10.89 -0.25 -24.90
N PRO A 24 -10.52 1.04 -25.04
CA PRO A 24 -10.74 1.80 -26.27
C PRO A 24 -9.91 1.38 -27.49
N ILE A 25 -8.75 0.74 -27.30
CA ILE A 25 -7.73 0.57 -28.36
C ILE A 25 -7.50 -0.90 -28.78
N VAL A 26 -7.97 -1.86 -27.97
CA VAL A 26 -7.80 -3.29 -28.23
C VAL A 26 -8.93 -3.85 -29.08
N THR A 27 -8.66 -4.91 -29.83
CA THR A 27 -9.70 -5.61 -30.60
C THR A 27 -10.72 -6.26 -29.68
N HIS A 28 -10.25 -6.86 -28.59
CA HIS A 28 -11.09 -7.42 -27.54
C HIS A 28 -10.36 -7.39 -26.19
N LEU A 29 -11.08 -7.07 -25.11
CA LEU A 29 -10.57 -7.05 -23.74
C LEU A 29 -11.34 -8.04 -22.89
N THR A 30 -10.65 -9.00 -22.28
CA THR A 30 -11.24 -9.91 -21.29
C THR A 30 -10.67 -9.59 -19.90
N VAL A 31 -11.51 -9.13 -18.98
CA VAL A 31 -11.13 -8.81 -17.61
C VAL A 31 -11.47 -10.00 -16.69
N PHE A 32 -10.47 -10.54 -16.01
CA PHE A 32 -10.64 -11.61 -15.03
C PHE A 32 -10.67 -11.01 -13.62
N GLN A 33 -11.86 -10.88 -13.07
CA GLN A 33 -12.13 -10.22 -11.79
C GLN A 33 -12.42 -11.25 -10.70
N ARG A 34 -11.69 -11.16 -9.58
CA ARG A 34 -12.01 -11.91 -8.33
C ARG A 34 -12.76 -11.07 -7.30
N THR A 35 -12.50 -9.76 -7.26
CA THR A 35 -13.18 -8.86 -6.33
C THR A 35 -13.27 -7.50 -7.01
N PRO A 36 -14.46 -6.90 -7.14
CA PRO A 36 -14.58 -5.59 -7.75
C PRO A 36 -13.81 -4.52 -6.97
N ASN A 37 -13.26 -3.56 -7.70
CA ASN A 37 -12.72 -2.34 -7.09
C ASN A 37 -13.88 -1.42 -6.73
N LEU A 38 -13.89 -0.87 -5.52
CA LEU A 38 -14.84 0.16 -5.12
C LEU A 38 -14.24 1.53 -5.48
N ALA A 39 -14.04 1.77 -6.78
CA ALA A 39 -13.29 2.90 -7.30
C ALA A 39 -14.08 4.22 -7.21
N LEU A 40 -13.35 5.32 -7.02
CA LEU A 40 -13.89 6.68 -6.94
C LEU A 40 -13.47 7.51 -8.17
N PRO A 41 -14.27 8.52 -8.58
CA PRO A 41 -13.92 9.38 -9.70
C PRO A 41 -12.68 10.23 -9.39
N MET A 42 -11.74 10.28 -10.34
CA MET A 42 -10.48 11.01 -10.22
C MET A 42 -10.64 12.54 -10.32
N ASN A 43 -11.70 13.02 -10.98
CA ASN A 43 -11.96 14.45 -11.25
C ASN A 43 -10.75 15.16 -11.88
N GLN A 44 -10.10 14.50 -12.84
CA GLN A 44 -8.92 15.04 -13.53
C GLN A 44 -9.28 16.28 -14.35
N SER A 45 -8.44 17.31 -14.28
CA SER A 45 -8.56 18.52 -15.08
C SER A 45 -7.18 19.07 -15.47
N PRO A 46 -7.05 19.74 -16.63
CA PRO A 46 -5.80 20.38 -17.02
C PRO A 46 -5.50 21.58 -16.11
N ILE A 47 -4.23 21.75 -15.72
CA ILE A 47 -3.76 22.87 -14.89
C ILE A 47 -2.70 23.65 -15.66
N SER A 48 -2.98 24.92 -15.96
CA SER A 48 -2.06 25.78 -16.70
C SER A 48 -0.76 26.05 -15.94
N VAL A 49 0.33 26.33 -16.66
CA VAL A 49 1.62 26.72 -16.07
C VAL A 49 1.47 27.99 -15.22
N ALA A 50 0.68 28.97 -15.68
CA ALA A 50 0.42 30.19 -14.92
C ALA A 50 -0.25 29.90 -13.57
N THR A 51 -1.24 29.01 -13.56
CA THR A 51 -1.91 28.55 -12.33
C THR A 51 -0.92 27.85 -11.40
N GLN A 52 -0.09 26.94 -11.92
CA GLN A 52 0.91 26.25 -11.11
C GLN A 52 1.95 27.21 -10.53
N THR A 53 2.44 28.18 -11.30
CA THR A 53 3.38 29.21 -10.83
C THR A 53 2.77 30.04 -9.69
N LYS A 54 1.50 30.46 -9.83
CA LYS A 54 0.78 31.15 -8.77
C LYS A 54 0.65 30.28 -7.52
N MET A 55 0.28 29.00 -7.67
CA MET A 55 0.17 28.06 -6.56
C MET A 55 1.51 27.83 -5.84
N LYS A 56 2.62 27.74 -6.58
CA LYS A 56 3.97 27.59 -6.00
C LYS A 56 4.31 28.75 -5.06
N LYS A 57 3.98 29.97 -5.47
CA LYS A 57 4.22 31.18 -4.66
C LYS A 57 3.28 31.29 -3.47
N GLU A 58 1.98 31.08 -3.70
CA GLU A 58 0.94 31.45 -2.73
C GLU A 58 0.46 30.30 -1.84
N LYS A 59 0.47 29.06 -2.35
CA LYS A 59 -0.20 27.92 -1.71
C LYS A 59 0.75 26.82 -1.26
N TYR A 60 1.78 26.50 -2.04
CA TYR A 60 2.64 25.34 -1.78
C TYR A 60 3.24 25.32 -0.36
N PRO A 61 3.81 26.42 0.18
CA PRO A 61 4.32 26.41 1.55
C PRO A 61 3.27 26.04 2.60
N ILE A 62 2.01 26.44 2.38
CA ILE A 62 0.90 26.13 3.27
C ILE A 62 0.48 24.67 3.08
N LEU A 63 0.34 24.20 1.83
CA LEU A 63 -0.08 22.82 1.52
C LEU A 63 0.93 21.78 2.00
N PHE A 64 2.24 22.05 1.87
CA PHE A 64 3.30 21.17 2.35
C PHE A 64 3.39 21.11 3.88
N LYS A 65 2.99 22.18 4.59
CA LYS A 65 2.81 22.13 6.05
C LYS A 65 1.53 21.39 6.42
N ARG A 66 0.44 21.65 5.69
CA ARG A 66 -0.87 21.05 5.95
C ARG A 66 -0.85 19.53 5.86
N ARG A 67 -0.16 18.94 4.88
CA ARG A 67 -0.09 17.48 4.72
C ARG A 67 0.44 16.73 5.94
N LEU A 68 1.27 17.35 6.78
CA LEU A 68 1.77 16.72 8.02
C LEU A 68 0.72 16.73 9.15
N GLN A 69 -0.36 17.49 8.98
CA GLN A 69 -1.44 17.66 9.95
C GLN A 69 -2.67 16.83 9.59
N THR A 70 -2.72 16.21 8.41
CA THR A 70 -3.86 15.42 7.94
C THR A 70 -3.61 13.93 8.10
N PHE A 71 -4.69 13.15 8.26
CA PHE A 71 -4.58 11.72 8.58
C PHE A 71 -3.73 10.93 7.57
N ALA A 72 -3.94 11.13 6.28
CA ALA A 72 -3.31 10.35 5.20
C ALA A 72 -2.22 11.11 4.43
N GLY A 73 -1.73 12.25 4.92
CA GLY A 73 -0.65 12.97 4.24
C GLY A 73 -1.07 13.72 2.97
N PHE A 74 -2.37 13.94 2.75
CA PHE A 74 -2.87 14.79 1.67
C PHE A 74 -3.08 16.23 2.16
N HIS A 75 -3.32 17.17 1.26
CA HIS A 75 -3.58 18.57 1.65
C HIS A 75 -5.03 18.84 2.11
N TYR A 76 -5.84 17.78 2.19
CA TYR A 76 -7.19 17.77 2.73
C TYR A 76 -7.26 16.69 3.83
N ASP A 77 -8.07 16.94 4.85
CA ASP A 77 -8.40 15.88 5.81
C ASP A 77 -9.35 14.88 5.17
N ASN A 78 -9.47 13.71 5.80
CA ASN A 78 -10.53 12.80 5.46
C ASN A 78 -11.84 13.60 5.35
N VAL A 79 -12.43 13.62 4.15
CA VAL A 79 -13.89 13.67 4.01
C VAL A 79 -14.40 12.69 5.05
N PRO A 80 -15.40 13.01 5.89
CA PRO A 80 -15.86 12.18 7.01
C PRO A 80 -16.36 10.80 6.54
N LEU A 81 -15.42 9.97 6.15
CA LEU A 81 -15.42 8.53 5.97
C LEU A 81 -14.95 7.89 7.28
N GLY A 82 -14.49 8.71 8.25
CA GLY A 82 -14.46 8.33 9.65
C GLY A 82 -15.84 7.85 10.06
N THR A 83 -15.98 6.53 10.18
CA THR A 83 -17.18 5.69 10.43
C THR A 83 -17.99 5.17 9.24
N ARG A 84 -17.89 5.70 8.02
CA ARG A 84 -18.53 5.07 6.84
C ARG A 84 -17.57 4.09 6.16
N CYS A 85 -17.55 2.87 6.67
CA CYS A 85 -17.02 1.70 5.94
C CYS A 85 -18.11 1.02 5.11
N THR A 86 -19.09 1.80 4.67
CA THR A 86 -20.17 1.41 3.78
C THR A 86 -20.25 2.47 2.69
N MET A 87 -20.22 2.04 1.43
CA MET A 87 -20.66 2.89 0.33
C MET A 87 -22.15 3.13 0.53
N SER A 88 -22.61 4.38 0.48
CA SER A 88 -24.03 4.66 0.62
C SER A 88 -24.80 4.06 -0.57
N PRO A 89 -26.10 3.75 -0.41
CA PRO A 89 -26.93 3.37 -1.54
C PRO A 89 -26.88 4.39 -2.69
N GLU A 90 -26.80 5.69 -2.38
CA GLU A 90 -26.68 6.77 -3.37
C GLU A 90 -25.33 6.76 -4.11
N GLU A 91 -24.22 6.48 -3.42
CA GLU A 91 -22.90 6.33 -4.04
C GLU A 91 -22.85 5.10 -4.94
N ARG A 92 -23.52 4.02 -4.53
CA ARG A 92 -23.71 2.84 -5.38
C ARG A 92 -24.51 3.19 -6.62
N GLU A 93 -25.63 3.89 -6.46
CA GLU A 93 -26.52 4.27 -7.57
C GLU A 93 -25.77 5.08 -8.63
N LYS A 94 -24.94 6.05 -8.21
CA LYS A 94 -24.08 6.81 -9.14
C LYS A 94 -23.11 5.94 -9.95
N VAL A 95 -22.65 4.81 -9.41
CA VAL A 95 -21.84 3.84 -10.16
C VAL A 95 -22.72 3.06 -11.13
N LEU A 96 -23.91 2.63 -10.70
CA LEU A 96 -24.86 1.89 -11.53
C LEU A 96 -25.34 2.70 -12.73
N GLU A 97 -25.62 3.99 -12.55
CA GLU A 97 -26.00 4.92 -13.62
C GLU A 97 -24.98 4.97 -14.78
N ARG A 98 -23.72 4.61 -14.50
CA ARG A 98 -22.62 4.60 -15.48
C ARG A 98 -22.50 3.28 -16.24
N ILE A 99 -23.24 2.24 -15.84
CA ILE A 99 -23.15 0.89 -16.40
C ILE A 99 -24.51 0.51 -17.00
N GLN A 100 -24.53 0.19 -18.30
CA GLN A 100 -25.76 -0.07 -19.04
C GLN A 100 -26.31 -1.48 -18.83
N ASP A 101 -25.45 -2.49 -18.78
CA ASP A 101 -25.85 -3.90 -18.62
C ASP A 101 -26.12 -4.25 -17.14
N PRO A 102 -27.32 -4.72 -16.78
CA PRO A 102 -27.62 -5.20 -15.42
C PRO A 102 -26.74 -6.37 -14.96
N GLY A 103 -26.23 -7.18 -15.90
CA GLY A 103 -25.24 -8.23 -15.62
C GLY A 103 -23.94 -7.63 -15.07
N MET A 104 -23.37 -6.66 -15.78
CA MET A 104 -22.17 -5.93 -15.38
C MET A 104 -22.35 -5.12 -14.11
N GLN A 105 -23.52 -4.50 -13.91
CA GLN A 105 -23.86 -3.80 -12.66
C GLN A 105 -23.68 -4.70 -11.44
N ARG A 106 -24.18 -5.94 -11.49
CA ARG A 106 -24.04 -6.92 -10.39
C ARG A 106 -22.59 -7.31 -10.14
N LYS A 107 -21.77 -7.44 -11.19
CA LYS A 107 -20.35 -7.83 -11.07
C LYS A 107 -19.45 -6.70 -10.58
N LEU A 108 -19.72 -5.46 -11.00
CA LEU A 108 -18.88 -4.28 -10.70
C LEU A 108 -19.30 -3.55 -9.43
N ALA A 109 -20.60 -3.49 -9.14
CA ALA A 109 -21.19 -2.82 -7.98
C ALA A 109 -22.25 -3.71 -7.32
N PRO A 110 -21.86 -4.86 -6.73
CA PRO A 110 -22.80 -5.79 -6.10
C PRO A 110 -23.57 -5.13 -4.95
N GLU A 111 -24.82 -5.55 -4.75
CA GLU A 111 -25.68 -5.05 -3.66
C GLU A 111 -25.07 -5.34 -2.28
N LYS A 112 -24.51 -6.54 -2.11
CA LYS A 112 -23.71 -6.89 -0.94
C LYS A 112 -22.23 -6.62 -1.24
N PRO A 113 -21.60 -5.63 -0.59
CA PRO A 113 -20.18 -5.34 -0.83
C PRO A 113 -19.28 -6.53 -0.47
N PRO A 114 -18.21 -6.80 -1.24
CA PRO A 114 -17.31 -7.92 -0.99
C PRO A 114 -16.45 -7.74 0.28
N HIS A 115 -16.37 -6.51 0.76
CA HIS A 115 -15.73 -6.10 2.01
C HIS A 115 -16.21 -4.69 2.37
N PRO A 116 -15.97 -4.22 3.61
CA PRO A 116 -16.27 -2.83 3.96
C PRO A 116 -15.55 -1.84 3.03
N PHE A 117 -16.14 -0.67 2.80
CA PHE A 117 -15.54 0.36 1.94
C PHE A 117 -14.23 0.89 2.54
N GLY A 118 -13.22 1.15 1.71
CA GLY A 118 -11.92 1.71 2.13
C GLY A 118 -10.93 0.73 2.80
N VAL A 119 -11.33 -0.51 3.09
CA VAL A 119 -10.41 -1.50 3.74
C VAL A 119 -9.42 -2.16 2.76
N LYS A 120 -9.63 -1.96 1.46
CA LYS A 120 -8.64 -2.12 0.40
C LYS A 120 -8.39 -0.74 -0.23
N ARG A 121 -7.21 -0.55 -0.82
CA ARG A 121 -6.87 0.72 -1.48
C ARG A 121 -7.86 1.02 -2.61
N ILE A 122 -8.63 2.08 -2.42
CA ILE A 122 -9.57 2.60 -3.42
C ILE A 122 -8.77 3.13 -4.61
N SER A 123 -9.19 2.77 -5.81
CA SER A 123 -8.61 3.31 -7.03
C SER A 123 -9.33 4.59 -7.43
N LEU A 124 -8.57 5.53 -8.00
CA LEU A 124 -9.15 6.71 -8.66
C LEU A 124 -9.23 6.41 -10.15
N GLU A 125 -10.42 6.54 -10.71
CA GLU A 125 -10.70 6.17 -12.11
C GLU A 125 -11.29 7.35 -12.89
N GLN A 126 -11.15 7.32 -14.22
CA GLN A 126 -11.71 8.34 -15.10
C GLN A 126 -12.91 7.82 -15.90
N SER A 127 -12.81 6.59 -16.40
CA SER A 127 -13.81 5.96 -17.28
C SER A 127 -13.90 4.45 -17.08
N TYR A 128 -13.46 3.94 -15.92
CA TYR A 128 -13.31 2.51 -15.68
C TYR A 128 -14.64 1.76 -15.82
N TYR A 129 -15.72 2.32 -15.28
CA TYR A 129 -17.04 1.68 -15.38
C TYR A 129 -17.62 1.79 -16.80
N GLU A 130 -17.43 2.92 -17.49
CA GLU A 130 -17.89 3.13 -18.86
C GLU A 130 -17.24 2.19 -19.87
N VAL A 131 -16.00 1.77 -19.61
CA VAL A 131 -15.27 0.83 -20.47
C VAL A 131 -16.03 -0.49 -20.63
N PHE A 132 -16.78 -0.93 -19.61
CA PHE A 132 -17.59 -2.15 -19.68
C PHE A 132 -18.90 -2.01 -20.47
N ASN A 133 -19.26 -0.79 -20.91
CA ASN A 133 -20.37 -0.60 -21.85
C ASN A 133 -19.95 -0.85 -23.31
N ARG A 134 -18.66 -1.05 -23.57
CA ARG A 134 -18.16 -1.26 -24.92
C ARG A 134 -18.41 -2.72 -25.36
N PRO A 135 -18.81 -2.97 -26.61
CA PRO A 135 -19.11 -4.32 -27.09
C PRO A 135 -17.88 -5.22 -27.19
N ASN A 136 -16.67 -4.65 -27.12
CA ASN A 136 -15.41 -5.38 -27.19
C ASN A 136 -14.80 -5.70 -25.81
N VAL A 137 -15.54 -5.49 -24.72
CA VAL A 137 -15.04 -5.67 -23.35
C VAL A 137 -15.92 -6.64 -22.58
N ASP A 138 -15.34 -7.75 -22.15
CA ASP A 138 -15.98 -8.75 -21.32
C ASP A 138 -15.37 -8.78 -19.90
N LEU A 139 -16.20 -9.11 -18.90
CA LEU A 139 -15.76 -9.33 -17.53
C LEU A 139 -16.20 -10.71 -17.02
N ILE A 140 -15.20 -11.50 -16.65
CA ILE A 140 -15.32 -12.86 -16.12
C ILE A 140 -15.14 -12.80 -14.59
N ASP A 141 -16.16 -13.26 -13.86
CA ASP A 141 -16.04 -13.47 -12.42
C ASP A 141 -15.35 -14.82 -12.17
N VAL A 142 -14.10 -14.76 -11.71
CA VAL A 142 -13.30 -15.97 -11.49
C VAL A 142 -13.64 -16.72 -10.20
N ASN A 143 -14.59 -16.21 -9.40
CA ASN A 143 -15.16 -16.99 -8.30
C ASN A 143 -16.23 -17.95 -8.80
N GLU A 144 -16.95 -17.58 -9.88
CA GLU A 144 -17.98 -18.42 -10.50
C GLU A 144 -17.36 -19.40 -11.50
N ASN A 145 -16.40 -18.93 -12.31
CA ASN A 145 -15.66 -19.75 -13.26
C ASN A 145 -14.14 -19.50 -13.08
N PRO A 146 -13.46 -20.26 -12.19
CA PRO A 146 -12.04 -20.12 -11.92
C PRO A 146 -11.13 -20.32 -13.14
N ILE A 147 -10.00 -19.61 -13.15
CA ILE A 147 -8.90 -19.88 -14.08
C ILE A 147 -8.20 -21.17 -13.64
N ILE A 148 -8.00 -22.10 -14.57
CA ILE A 148 -7.32 -23.38 -14.31
C ILE A 148 -5.88 -23.36 -14.77
N GLU A 149 -5.61 -22.88 -15.99
CA GLU A 149 -4.27 -22.84 -16.57
C GLU A 149 -4.12 -21.74 -17.61
N ILE A 150 -2.89 -21.25 -17.77
CA ILE A 150 -2.49 -20.46 -18.92
C ILE A 150 -1.97 -21.42 -19.98
N THR A 151 -2.55 -21.36 -21.16
CA THR A 151 -2.20 -22.19 -22.32
C THR A 151 -1.46 -21.35 -23.37
N PRO A 152 -0.79 -21.97 -24.36
CA PRO A 152 -0.19 -21.21 -25.47
C PRO A 152 -1.15 -20.32 -26.25
N LYS A 153 -2.46 -20.60 -26.20
CA LYS A 153 -3.49 -19.81 -26.89
C LYS A 153 -4.11 -18.71 -26.03
N GLY A 154 -4.03 -18.81 -24.71
CA GLY A 154 -4.71 -17.89 -23.79
C GLY A 154 -5.09 -18.53 -22.46
N VAL A 155 -6.15 -18.04 -21.81
CA VAL A 155 -6.54 -18.41 -20.44
C VAL A 155 -7.65 -19.46 -20.48
N LYS A 156 -7.42 -20.62 -19.85
CA LYS A 156 -8.43 -21.68 -19.74
C LYS A 156 -9.17 -21.62 -18.42
N MET A 157 -10.49 -21.74 -18.50
CA MET A 157 -11.42 -21.66 -17.39
C MET A 157 -11.88 -23.06 -16.93
N GLN A 158 -12.57 -23.13 -15.80
CA GLN A 158 -13.03 -24.39 -15.21
C GLN A 158 -14.07 -25.12 -16.07
N ASP A 159 -14.94 -24.37 -16.75
CA ASP A 159 -15.92 -24.92 -17.70
C ASP A 159 -15.30 -25.43 -19.02
N GLY A 160 -13.98 -25.32 -19.18
CA GLY A 160 -13.24 -25.74 -20.37
C GLY A 160 -13.13 -24.67 -21.45
N ALA A 161 -13.76 -23.50 -21.30
CA ALA A 161 -13.61 -22.39 -22.23
C ALA A 161 -12.16 -21.88 -22.24
N VAL A 162 -11.68 -21.47 -23.41
CA VAL A 162 -10.37 -20.82 -23.58
C VAL A 162 -10.59 -19.43 -24.14
N HIS A 163 -10.25 -18.41 -23.37
CA HIS A 163 -10.20 -17.03 -23.84
C HIS A 163 -8.88 -16.84 -24.58
N GLU A 164 -8.91 -16.81 -25.90
CA GLU A 164 -7.71 -16.63 -26.71
C GLU A 164 -7.18 -15.19 -26.64
N LEU A 165 -5.89 -15.04 -26.35
CA LEU A 165 -5.26 -13.75 -26.12
C LEU A 165 -3.95 -13.63 -26.89
N ASP A 166 -3.62 -12.41 -27.31
CA ASP A 166 -2.29 -12.09 -27.84
C ASP A 166 -1.40 -11.47 -26.73
N VAL A 167 -2.02 -10.87 -25.72
CA VAL A 167 -1.34 -10.24 -24.57
C VAL A 167 -2.10 -10.59 -23.29
N LEU A 168 -1.36 -11.01 -22.26
CA LEU A 168 -1.89 -11.22 -20.91
C LEU A 168 -1.21 -10.25 -19.93
N VAL A 169 -2.00 -9.44 -19.25
CA VAL A 169 -1.55 -8.51 -18.22
C VAL A 169 -1.82 -9.10 -16.84
N LEU A 170 -0.77 -9.24 -16.04
CA LEU A 170 -0.86 -9.69 -14.64
C LEU A 170 -0.89 -8.48 -13.70
N ALA A 171 -2.10 -8.01 -13.40
CA ALA A 171 -2.34 -6.94 -12.42
C ALA A 171 -2.67 -7.52 -11.02
N THR A 172 -1.95 -8.57 -10.62
CA THR A 172 -2.21 -9.39 -9.43
C THR A 172 -1.60 -8.85 -8.13
N GLY A 173 -0.94 -7.70 -8.19
CA GLY A 173 -0.32 -7.02 -7.05
C GLY A 173 1.07 -7.56 -6.71
N PHE A 174 1.47 -7.37 -5.45
CA PHE A 174 2.83 -7.62 -4.98
C PHE A 174 2.83 -8.29 -3.61
N ASP A 175 3.97 -8.90 -3.25
CA ASP A 175 4.32 -9.09 -1.85
C ASP A 175 4.75 -7.76 -1.22
N ALA A 176 3.77 -6.97 -0.82
CA ALA A 176 3.98 -5.58 -0.40
C ALA A 176 4.73 -5.47 0.94
N LEU A 177 5.55 -4.43 1.03
CA LEU A 177 6.29 -3.95 2.22
C LEU A 177 7.44 -4.83 2.70
N THR A 178 7.24 -6.14 2.78
CA THR A 178 8.30 -7.06 3.22
C THR A 178 9.02 -7.72 2.06
N GLY A 179 8.34 -7.94 0.91
CA GLY A 179 8.84 -8.79 -0.17
C GLY A 179 10.19 -8.37 -0.73
N SER A 180 10.32 -7.11 -1.15
CA SER A 180 11.58 -6.61 -1.75
C SER A 180 12.76 -6.66 -0.77
N ILE A 181 12.56 -6.22 0.47
CA ILE A 181 13.61 -6.23 1.50
C ILE A 181 14.00 -7.68 1.85
N SER A 182 13.03 -8.60 1.90
CA SER A 182 13.26 -10.01 2.25
C SER A 182 13.96 -10.81 1.14
N GLN A 183 14.02 -10.28 -0.09
CA GLN A 183 14.68 -10.93 -1.24
C GLN A 183 16.15 -10.53 -1.38
N ILE A 184 16.61 -9.52 -0.63
CA ILE A 184 18.01 -9.12 -0.57
C ILE A 184 18.68 -9.88 0.57
N ASP A 185 19.92 -10.35 0.38
CA ASP A 185 20.70 -11.05 1.42
C ASP A 185 21.26 -10.08 2.48
N ILE A 186 20.36 -9.41 3.20
CA ILE A 186 20.69 -8.52 4.31
C ILE A 186 20.72 -9.36 5.58
N LYS A 187 21.90 -9.52 6.19
CA LYS A 187 22.11 -10.32 7.40
C LYS A 187 22.30 -9.46 8.64
N GLY A 188 21.69 -9.91 9.73
CA GLY A 188 21.88 -9.31 11.05
C GLY A 188 23.17 -9.79 11.71
N MET A 189 23.40 -9.33 12.93
CA MET A 189 24.57 -9.70 13.75
C MET A 189 24.64 -11.20 14.08
N ASP A 190 23.51 -11.90 14.04
CA ASP A 190 23.37 -13.34 14.24
C ASP A 190 23.59 -14.17 12.96
N GLY A 191 23.90 -13.50 11.83
CA GLY A 191 24.05 -14.13 10.52
C GLY A 191 22.72 -14.53 9.84
N ILE A 192 21.58 -14.26 10.49
CA ILE A 192 20.25 -14.58 9.95
C ILE A 192 19.82 -13.46 9.00
N SER A 193 19.25 -13.84 7.85
CA SER A 193 18.72 -12.85 6.91
C SER A 193 17.46 -12.16 7.45
N ILE A 194 17.25 -10.89 7.09
CA ILE A 194 16.04 -10.16 7.47
C ILE A 194 14.76 -10.86 6.99
N GLY A 195 14.83 -11.48 5.81
CA GLY A 195 13.74 -12.27 5.25
C GLY A 195 13.41 -13.50 6.09
N ASP A 196 14.42 -14.25 6.55
CA ASP A 196 14.22 -15.39 7.44
C ASP A 196 13.68 -14.98 8.80
N LYS A 197 14.17 -13.86 9.36
CA LYS A 197 13.66 -13.30 10.61
C LYS A 197 12.18 -12.97 10.52
N TRP A 198 11.74 -12.33 9.44
CA TRP A 198 10.33 -11.95 9.24
C TRP A 198 9.39 -13.11 8.90
N LYS A 199 9.90 -14.31 8.55
CA LYS A 199 9.05 -15.52 8.45
C LYS A 199 8.39 -15.87 9.79
N GLN A 200 9.04 -15.52 10.91
CA GLN A 200 8.53 -15.76 12.27
C GLN A 200 7.54 -14.70 12.75
N GLY A 201 7.36 -13.62 11.98
CA GLY A 201 6.57 -12.46 12.35
C GLY A 201 7.32 -11.18 12.04
N LEU A 202 6.63 -10.24 11.39
CA LEU A 202 7.17 -8.92 11.11
C LEU A 202 7.46 -8.18 12.43
N SER A 203 8.70 -7.73 12.59
CA SER A 203 9.12 -6.90 13.72
C SER A 203 10.05 -5.79 13.23
N THR A 204 9.71 -4.57 13.61
CA THR A 204 10.47 -3.35 13.33
C THR A 204 10.32 -2.43 14.55
N TYR A 205 11.15 -1.39 14.63
CA TYR A 205 10.95 -0.28 15.55
C TYR A 205 10.76 1.03 14.76
N LEU A 206 9.71 1.77 15.14
CA LEU A 206 9.22 2.98 14.47
C LEU A 206 8.94 2.81 12.97
N GLY A 207 8.88 1.58 12.45
CA GLY A 207 8.72 1.33 11.02
C GLY A 207 9.90 1.79 10.16
N MET A 208 11.08 1.96 10.76
CA MET A 208 12.30 2.43 10.08
C MET A 208 13.54 1.59 10.38
N THR A 209 13.53 0.80 11.46
CA THR A 209 14.69 0.04 11.95
C THR A 209 14.28 -1.36 12.39
N VAL A 210 15.25 -2.27 12.54
CA VAL A 210 15.02 -3.66 12.96
C VAL A 210 16.09 -4.05 13.99
N ALA A 211 15.67 -4.57 15.15
CA ALA A 211 16.59 -5.12 16.14
C ALA A 211 17.46 -6.23 15.54
N GLY A 212 18.76 -6.26 15.84
CA GLY A 212 19.74 -7.16 15.22
C GLY A 212 20.40 -6.60 13.94
N PHE A 213 19.96 -5.45 13.43
CA PHE A 213 20.46 -4.81 12.21
C PHE A 213 20.94 -3.37 12.52
N PRO A 214 22.11 -3.23 13.17
CA PRO A 214 22.62 -1.92 13.58
C PRO A 214 22.86 -1.01 12.38
N ASN A 215 22.61 0.29 12.56
CA ASN A 215 22.77 1.35 11.55
C ASN A 215 21.94 1.14 10.26
N MET A 216 21.04 0.17 10.23
CA MET A 216 20.14 -0.06 9.10
C MET A 216 18.86 0.77 9.27
N PHE A 217 18.60 1.62 8.28
CA PHE A 217 17.37 2.40 8.18
C PHE A 217 16.67 2.12 6.86
N PHE A 218 15.35 2.14 6.85
CA PHE A 218 14.55 2.14 5.63
C PHE A 218 13.34 3.07 5.77
N PRO A 219 13.18 4.11 4.92
CA PRO A 219 11.95 4.86 4.85
C PRO A 219 10.89 4.07 4.05
N TYR A 220 9.62 4.45 4.22
CA TYR A 220 8.46 3.90 3.51
C TYR A 220 8.32 2.36 3.63
N GLY A 221 8.76 1.81 4.77
CA GLY A 221 8.78 0.38 5.04
C GLY A 221 7.61 -0.17 5.87
N PRO A 222 7.71 -1.44 6.29
CA PRO A 222 6.72 -2.09 7.15
C PRO A 222 6.59 -1.42 8.52
N HIS A 223 5.37 -1.42 9.07
CA HIS A 223 4.95 -0.73 10.29
C HIS A 223 5.15 0.81 10.31
N GLY A 224 5.55 1.42 9.19
CA GLY A 224 5.34 2.85 8.96
C GLY A 224 3.91 3.13 8.49
N PRO A 225 3.49 4.40 8.38
CA PRO A 225 2.17 4.72 7.82
C PRO A 225 2.03 4.24 6.38
N THR A 226 3.09 4.42 5.58
CA THR A 226 3.32 3.81 4.27
C THR A 226 2.10 3.77 3.34
N ALA A 227 1.33 2.69 3.34
CA ALA A 227 0.13 2.56 2.51
C ALA A 227 -1.00 3.53 2.89
N PHE A 228 -1.00 3.99 4.12
CA PHE A 228 -1.98 4.91 4.73
C PHE A 228 -1.49 6.36 4.72
N CYS A 229 -0.49 6.66 3.90
CA CYS A 229 0.09 7.97 3.77
C CYS A 229 0.46 8.25 2.31
N ASN A 230 0.26 9.49 1.88
CA ASN A 230 0.83 9.98 0.64
C ASN A 230 2.35 9.77 0.66
N GLY A 231 2.87 9.06 -0.34
CA GLY A 231 4.24 8.54 -0.36
C GLY A 231 5.31 9.59 -0.03
N PRO A 232 5.39 10.70 -0.79
CA PRO A 232 6.35 11.76 -0.51
C PRO A 232 6.24 12.36 0.90
N THR A 233 5.03 12.46 1.45
CA THR A 233 4.81 13.02 2.80
C THR A 233 5.46 12.17 3.87
N CYS A 234 5.25 10.86 3.84
CA CYS A 234 5.87 9.98 4.82
C CYS A 234 7.34 9.71 4.55
N ALA A 235 7.76 9.67 3.27
CA ALA A 235 9.16 9.53 2.92
C ALA A 235 9.99 10.72 3.43
N GLU A 236 9.50 11.95 3.27
CA GLU A 236 10.16 13.14 3.82
C GLU A 236 10.15 13.14 5.36
N LEU A 237 9.00 12.85 6.00
CA LEU A 237 8.91 12.79 7.46
C LEU A 237 9.89 11.78 8.08
N GLN A 238 10.01 10.59 7.47
CA GLN A 238 10.95 9.56 7.92
C GLN A 238 12.39 9.91 7.56
N GLY A 239 12.61 10.51 6.38
CA GLY A 239 13.92 10.99 5.93
C GLY A 239 14.50 12.03 6.88
N ASP A 240 13.72 13.06 7.22
CA ASP A 240 14.12 14.12 8.16
C ASP A 240 14.51 13.52 9.51
N TRP A 241 13.68 12.61 10.05
CA TRP A 241 13.98 11.92 11.31
C TRP A 241 15.28 11.10 11.24
N ILE A 242 15.52 10.39 10.13
CA ILE A 242 16.76 9.62 9.94
C ILE A 242 17.97 10.56 9.88
N VAL A 243 17.87 11.69 9.17
CA VAL A 243 18.94 12.70 9.08
C VAL A 243 19.25 13.30 10.46
N ASP A 244 18.22 13.65 11.22
CA ASP A 244 18.36 14.17 12.58
C ASP A 244 19.01 13.15 13.51
N CYS A 245 18.61 11.87 13.40
CA CYS A 245 19.21 10.76 14.13
C CYS A 245 20.70 10.61 13.82
N LEU A 246 21.07 10.53 12.53
CA LEU A 246 22.46 10.41 12.12
C LEU A 246 23.31 11.62 12.55
N THR A 247 22.72 12.82 12.52
CA THR A 247 23.37 14.05 13.01
C THR A 247 23.61 13.99 14.52
N TYR A 248 22.62 13.54 15.29
CA TYR A 248 22.75 13.33 16.72
C TYR A 248 23.86 12.33 17.07
N LEU A 249 23.91 11.18 16.39
CA LEU A 249 24.97 10.18 16.60
C LEU A 249 26.36 10.77 16.37
N ARG A 250 26.52 11.54 15.30
CA ARG A 250 27.80 12.21 14.98
C ARG A 250 28.19 13.23 16.04
N GLN A 251 27.25 14.06 16.50
CA GLN A 251 27.50 15.08 17.53
C GLN A 251 27.88 14.48 18.89
N HIS A 252 27.38 13.28 19.19
CA HIS A 252 27.62 12.59 20.48
C HIS A 252 28.67 11.47 20.37
N ASN A 253 29.39 11.38 19.25
CA ASN A 253 30.42 10.36 19.02
C ASN A 253 29.92 8.91 19.16
N TYR A 254 28.67 8.64 18.78
CA TYR A 254 28.15 7.29 18.62
C TYR A 254 28.44 6.77 17.21
N THR A 255 28.90 5.53 17.14
CA THR A 255 29.21 4.83 15.87
C THR A 255 28.19 3.76 15.51
N ARG A 256 27.36 3.37 16.49
CA ARG A 256 26.37 2.30 16.36
C ARG A 256 25.07 2.74 17.03
N ILE A 257 23.97 2.50 16.33
CA ILE A 257 22.60 2.58 16.83
C ILE A 257 21.88 1.28 16.49
N GLU A 258 21.15 0.72 17.45
CA GLU A 258 20.37 -0.50 17.26
C GLU A 258 19.08 -0.42 18.08
N ALA A 259 17.93 -0.72 17.45
CA ALA A 259 16.67 -0.77 18.17
C ALA A 259 16.71 -1.90 19.21
N THR A 260 16.22 -1.63 20.42
CA THR A 260 16.09 -2.69 21.43
C THR A 260 15.02 -3.70 21.04
N GLN A 261 15.13 -4.91 21.58
CA GLN A 261 14.12 -5.94 21.38
C GLN A 261 12.80 -5.51 22.03
N GLU A 262 12.86 -4.93 23.23
CA GLU A 262 11.71 -4.44 24.00
C GLU A 262 10.99 -3.31 23.25
N GLY A 263 11.75 -2.35 22.69
CA GLY A 263 11.21 -1.26 21.89
C GLY A 263 10.51 -1.78 20.63
N SER A 264 11.14 -2.73 19.92
CA SER A 264 10.56 -3.37 18.73
C SER A 264 9.25 -4.09 19.07
N GLU A 265 9.21 -4.88 20.13
CA GLU A 265 8.00 -5.58 20.57
C GLU A 265 6.89 -4.63 21.02
N ALA A 266 7.25 -3.56 21.75
CA ALA A 266 6.30 -2.52 22.13
C ALA A 266 5.71 -1.83 20.90
N TRP A 267 6.52 -1.60 19.86
CA TRP A 267 6.07 -1.06 18.58
C TRP A 267 5.13 -2.01 17.85
N VAL A 268 5.46 -3.29 17.75
CA VAL A 268 4.58 -4.32 17.15
C VAL A 268 3.23 -4.36 17.86
N ARG A 269 3.22 -4.39 19.20
CA ARG A 269 1.97 -4.35 20.00
C ARG A 269 1.17 -3.07 19.72
N ARG A 270 1.83 -1.91 19.66
CA ARG A 270 1.17 -0.63 19.37
C ARG A 270 0.53 -0.62 17.99
N VAL A 271 1.26 -1.04 16.95
CA VAL A 271 0.76 -1.14 15.58
C VAL A 271 -0.43 -2.09 15.52
N GLY A 272 -0.31 -3.28 16.13
CA GLY A 272 -1.39 -4.26 16.23
C GLY A 272 -2.64 -3.71 16.91
N ASN A 273 -2.49 -3.03 18.05
CA ASN A 273 -3.58 -2.44 18.81
C ASN A 273 -4.29 -1.30 18.08
N ILE A 274 -3.56 -0.51 17.28
CA ILE A 274 -4.17 0.57 16.47
C ILE A 274 -4.89 -0.04 15.27
N PHE A 275 -4.27 -1.04 14.63
CA PHE A 275 -4.86 -1.72 13.47
C PHE A 275 -6.15 -2.46 13.83
N SER A 276 -6.19 -3.15 14.98
CA SER A 276 -7.33 -3.96 15.42
C SER A 276 -8.59 -3.15 15.74
N LYS A 277 -8.45 -1.85 16.01
CA LYS A 277 -9.58 -0.94 16.24
C LYS A 277 -10.31 -0.53 14.95
N GLY A 278 -9.68 -0.75 13.79
CA GLY A 278 -10.25 -0.44 12.48
C GLY A 278 -10.88 -1.65 11.80
N LEU A 279 -11.45 -1.43 10.61
CA LEU A 279 -12.12 -2.48 9.83
C LEU A 279 -11.20 -3.20 8.82
N PHE A 280 -9.92 -2.85 8.78
CA PHE A 280 -8.94 -3.42 7.85
C PHE A 280 -8.74 -4.93 7.99
N GLY A 281 -9.10 -5.50 9.15
CA GLY A 281 -9.13 -6.93 9.39
C GLY A 281 -10.19 -7.70 8.60
N HIS A 282 -11.24 -7.03 8.10
CA HIS A 282 -12.38 -7.68 7.43
C HIS A 282 -12.20 -7.91 5.93
N ALA A 283 -10.99 -7.72 5.39
CA ALA A 283 -10.69 -8.03 3.99
C ALA A 283 -9.38 -8.78 3.81
N LYS A 284 -9.36 -9.66 2.80
CA LYS A 284 -8.13 -10.23 2.23
C LYS A 284 -7.40 -9.14 1.42
N SER A 285 -6.62 -8.31 2.12
CA SER A 285 -5.90 -7.14 1.58
C SER A 285 -4.40 -7.29 1.76
N TRP A 286 -3.63 -6.67 0.86
CA TRP A 286 -2.18 -6.59 0.96
C TRP A 286 -1.72 -5.73 2.14
N TYR A 287 -2.58 -4.88 2.71
CA TYR A 287 -2.29 -4.14 3.96
C TYR A 287 -1.90 -5.02 5.15
N ARG A 288 -2.27 -6.31 5.09
CA ARG A 288 -1.99 -7.32 6.11
C ARG A 288 -1.38 -8.61 5.55
N GLY A 289 -0.80 -8.56 4.35
CA GLY A 289 -0.18 -9.72 3.69
C GLY A 289 -1.13 -10.82 3.21
N ALA A 290 -2.45 -10.63 3.27
CA ALA A 290 -3.43 -11.68 2.97
C ALA A 290 -3.63 -11.99 1.48
N ASN A 291 -2.88 -11.33 0.58
CA ASN A 291 -2.93 -11.56 -0.86
C ASN A 291 -1.89 -12.57 -1.36
N VAL A 292 -0.88 -12.91 -0.54
CA VAL A 292 0.19 -13.85 -0.90
C VAL A 292 -0.06 -15.19 -0.19
N PRO A 293 -0.32 -16.28 -0.93
CA PRO A 293 -0.48 -17.61 -0.33
C PRO A 293 0.75 -18.01 0.52
N GLY A 294 0.50 -18.61 1.69
CA GLY A 294 1.56 -19.04 2.60
C GLY A 294 2.21 -17.92 3.44
N LYS A 295 1.95 -16.65 3.13
CA LYS A 295 2.44 -15.53 3.94
C LYS A 295 1.64 -15.40 5.24
N ARG A 296 2.35 -15.12 6.34
CA ARG A 296 1.73 -14.77 7.62
C ARG A 296 0.82 -13.54 7.47
N VAL A 297 -0.40 -13.65 7.97
CA VAL A 297 -1.39 -12.57 7.92
C VAL A 297 -1.31 -11.74 9.20
N GLU A 298 -0.70 -10.57 9.11
CA GLU A 298 -0.48 -9.66 10.23
C GLU A 298 -0.47 -8.20 9.77
N PRO A 299 -0.73 -7.22 10.65
CA PRO A 299 -0.68 -5.80 10.29
C PRO A 299 0.69 -5.41 9.71
N LEU A 300 0.73 -4.88 8.49
CA LEU A 300 1.99 -4.44 7.87
C LEU A 300 2.19 -2.91 7.91
N ASN A 301 1.19 -2.15 8.37
CA ASN A 301 1.20 -0.68 8.35
C ASN A 301 0.73 -0.10 9.68
N PHE A 302 1.26 1.07 10.04
CA PHE A 302 0.74 1.90 11.12
C PHE A 302 -0.50 2.68 10.63
N THR A 303 -1.67 2.41 11.21
CA THR A 303 -2.94 3.02 10.80
C THR A 303 -3.40 4.16 11.72
N GLY A 304 -2.50 4.75 12.50
CA GLY A 304 -2.81 5.83 13.44
C GLY A 304 -2.83 7.24 12.83
N GLY A 305 -2.49 7.35 11.54
CA GLY A 305 -2.41 8.62 10.82
C GLY A 305 -1.07 9.36 10.97
N VAL A 306 -0.80 10.25 10.02
CA VAL A 306 0.48 11.00 9.94
C VAL A 306 0.76 11.82 11.19
N PRO A 307 -0.19 12.58 11.79
CA PRO A 307 0.13 13.44 12.94
C PRO A 307 0.55 12.64 14.17
N LEU A 308 -0.12 11.52 14.45
CA LEU A 308 0.22 10.66 15.57
C LEU A 308 1.59 9.99 15.34
N TYR A 309 1.83 9.47 14.14
CA TYR A 309 3.12 8.86 13.80
C TYR A 309 4.27 9.88 13.91
N ALA A 310 4.09 11.09 13.38
CA ALA A 310 5.05 12.17 13.48
C ALA A 310 5.38 12.52 14.93
N ASN A 311 4.37 12.61 15.81
CA ASN A 311 4.63 12.86 17.22
C ASN A 311 5.44 11.73 17.87
N ILE A 312 5.10 10.46 17.62
CA ILE A 312 5.80 9.32 18.22
C ILE A 312 7.28 9.28 17.82
N ILE A 313 7.60 9.44 16.54
CA ILE A 313 9.00 9.41 16.11
C ILE A 313 9.78 10.61 16.68
N GLN A 314 9.14 11.78 16.77
CA GLN A 314 9.75 12.97 17.36
C GLN A 314 9.91 12.87 18.88
N GLU A 315 9.05 12.13 19.58
CA GLU A 315 9.23 11.80 20.99
C GLU A 315 10.47 10.91 21.20
N SER A 316 10.70 9.94 20.31
CA SER A 316 11.92 9.13 20.32
C SER A 316 13.18 9.99 20.18
N ALA A 317 13.17 10.94 19.22
CA ALA A 317 14.29 11.86 19.00
C ALA A 317 14.50 12.81 20.20
N ARG A 318 13.43 13.43 20.72
CA ARG A 318 13.49 14.32 21.90
C ARG A 318 13.92 13.59 23.17
N GLY A 319 13.59 12.32 23.29
CA GLY A 319 14.02 11.44 24.38
C GLY A 319 15.48 11.00 24.28
N GLY A 320 16.23 11.41 23.26
CA GLY A 320 17.62 10.97 23.07
C GLY A 320 17.74 9.52 22.63
N TYR A 321 16.73 9.00 21.91
CA TYR A 321 16.73 7.66 21.33
C TYR A 321 16.81 6.54 22.39
N THR A 322 16.11 6.67 23.52
CA THR A 322 16.20 5.73 24.67
C THR A 322 15.83 4.28 24.39
N ASP A 323 14.97 4.03 23.39
CA ASP A 323 14.63 2.67 22.93
C ASP A 323 15.66 2.12 21.91
N PHE A 324 16.79 2.80 21.76
CA PHE A 324 17.94 2.33 21.02
C PHE A 324 19.14 2.12 21.94
N THR A 325 19.92 1.10 21.64
CA THR A 325 21.27 0.95 22.18
C THR A 325 22.23 1.77 21.33
N LEU A 326 22.90 2.74 21.94
CA LEU A 326 23.91 3.59 21.30
C LEU A 326 25.31 3.18 21.77
N THR A 327 26.27 3.06 20.85
CA THR A 327 27.65 2.66 21.20
C THR A 327 28.68 3.58 20.55
N SER A 328 29.61 4.09 21.38
CA SER A 328 30.77 4.89 20.95
C SER A 328 31.98 4.01 20.64
N ALA A 329 32.88 4.48 19.78
CA ALA A 329 34.10 3.78 19.38
C ALA A 329 35.04 3.41 20.55
N THR A 330 34.96 4.15 21.66
CA THR A 330 35.79 3.91 22.86
C THR A 330 35.29 2.75 23.73
N ASN A 331 34.02 2.33 23.60
CA ASN A 331 33.45 1.22 24.38
C ASN A 331 33.68 -0.17 23.76
N THR A 332 34.23 -0.24 22.55
CA THR A 332 34.45 -1.51 21.82
C THR A 332 35.61 -2.37 22.35
N GLN A 333 36.43 -1.86 23.28
CA GLN A 333 37.53 -2.64 23.90
C GLN A 333 37.13 -3.45 25.14
N ALA A 334 35.93 -3.25 25.70
CA ALA A 334 35.56 -3.87 26.99
C ALA A 334 34.78 -5.21 26.85
N SER A 335 34.25 -5.54 25.67
CA SER A 335 33.30 -6.67 25.52
C SER A 335 33.82 -7.88 24.72
N TYR A 336 35.08 -7.89 24.28
CA TYR A 336 35.74 -9.07 23.69
C TYR A 336 36.79 -9.70 24.61
N LYS A 337 36.56 -9.65 25.92
CA LYS A 337 37.25 -10.49 26.91
C LYS A 337 36.22 -11.15 27.81
N LEU A 338 35.79 -12.35 27.44
CA LEU A 338 35.85 -13.57 28.25
C LEU A 338 35.44 -14.77 27.40
#